data_AF-A0A9D8REW0-F1
#
_entry.id   AF-A0A9D8REW0-F1
#
_cell.length_a   1.000
_cell.length_b   1.000
_cell.length_c   1.000
_cell.angle_alpha   90.00
_cell.angle_beta   90.00
_cell.angle_gamma   90.00
#
_symmetry.space_group_name_H-M   'P 1'
#
loop_
_entity.id
_entity.type
_entity.pdbx_description
1 polymer ?
#
loop_
_entity_poly.entity_id
_entity_poly.type
_entity_poly.pdbx_seq_one_letter_code
_entity_poly.pdbx_strand_id
1 'polypeptide(L)'
;MKKFSFVAIIATLIVSLSLFTSCVSRLGAFTVISTKNIDWSRAAEYQRNNKRVDGEDICHIIIFIPTKMNITIEDAVDQALEKVPGAVALVDAVLRSKFFYIPYIYGQQAYIVEGSVLIDPKLASIDDAEETIYYQGYYDKNREFKISKIDQNVYA
;
A
#
# COMPACT_ATOMS: atom_id res chain seq x y z
N MET A 1 11.71 41.22 39.83
CA MET A 1 11.14 39.87 40.11
C MET A 1 10.19 39.36 39.02
N LYS A 2 9.30 40.17 38.43
CA LYS A 2 8.35 39.72 37.37
C LYS A 2 9.01 39.18 36.07
N LYS A 3 10.15 39.73 35.66
CA LYS A 3 10.89 39.29 34.45
C LYS A 3 11.40 37.85 34.55
N PHE A 4 11.84 37.43 35.74
CA PHE A 4 12.37 36.08 35.97
C PHE A 4 11.27 35.01 35.91
N SER A 5 10.07 35.35 36.40
CA SER A 5 8.89 34.47 36.31
C SER A 5 8.36 34.36 34.87
N PHE A 6 8.39 35.44 34.08
CA PHE A 6 7.96 35.40 32.69
C PHE A 6 8.91 34.57 31.80
N VAL A 7 10.22 34.67 32.02
CA VAL A 7 11.22 33.85 31.32
C VAL A 7 11.08 32.37 31.68
N ALA A 8 10.80 32.04 32.95
CA ALA A 8 10.56 30.65 33.36
C ALA A 8 9.31 30.04 32.72
N ILE A 9 8.21 30.81 32.60
CA ILE A 9 6.97 30.35 31.95
C ILE A 9 7.21 30.10 30.45
N ILE A 10 7.93 31.00 29.77
CA ILE A 10 8.27 30.84 28.35
C ILE A 10 9.18 29.63 28.13
N ALA A 11 10.18 29.42 29.00
CA ALA A 11 11.08 28.27 28.91
C ALA A 11 10.34 26.94 29.07
N THR A 12 9.42 26.82 30.04
CA THR A 12 8.60 25.62 30.23
C THR A 12 7.68 25.35 29.05
N LEU A 13 7.12 26.40 28.45
CA LEU A 13 6.24 26.28 27.28
C LEU A 13 6.99 25.86 26.01
N ILE A 14 8.23 26.33 25.84
CA ILE A 14 9.11 25.89 24.74
C ILE A 14 9.50 24.42 24.91
N VAL A 15 9.87 24.00 26.14
CA VAL A 15 10.21 22.60 26.44
C VAL A 15 9.01 21.67 26.25
N SER A 16 7.79 22.08 26.64
CA SER A 16 6.59 21.28 26.38
C SER A 16 6.28 21.17 24.89
N LEU A 17 6.53 22.21 24.11
CA LEU A 17 6.27 22.21 22.68
C LEU A 17 7.24 21.29 21.91
N SER A 18 8.48 21.17 22.38
CA SER A 18 9.46 20.25 21.80
C SER A 18 9.17 18.76 22.01
N LEU A 19 8.23 18.39 22.90
CA LEU A 19 7.82 16.99 23.09
C LEU A 19 6.81 16.51 22.03
N PHE A 20 6.24 17.41 21.23
CA PHE A 20 5.25 17.08 20.19
C PHE A 20 5.85 16.79 18.81
N THR A 21 7.15 16.56 18.69
CA THR A 21 7.77 16.30 17.40
C THR A 21 7.33 14.93 16.84
N SER A 22 6.60 14.91 15.73
CA SER A 22 6.41 13.68 14.96
C SER A 22 7.72 13.31 14.29
N CYS A 23 8.31 12.18 14.67
CA CYS A 23 9.56 11.72 14.07
C CYS A 23 9.22 10.90 12.83
N VAL A 24 9.62 11.39 11.65
CA VAL A 24 9.63 10.63 10.41
C VAL A 24 11.09 10.38 10.04
N SER A 25 11.52 9.13 10.10
CA SER A 25 12.87 8.72 9.76
C SER A 25 12.89 7.98 8.43
N ARG A 26 13.84 8.31 7.57
CA ARG A 26 14.08 7.57 6.32
C ARG A 26 14.95 6.36 6.65
N LEU A 27 14.40 5.16 6.51
CA LEU A 27 15.12 3.92 6.83
C LEU A 27 16.08 3.53 5.72
N GLY A 28 15.71 3.77 4.45
CA GLY A 28 16.55 3.41 3.33
C GLY A 28 15.97 3.77 1.97
N ALA A 29 16.78 3.55 0.94
CA ALA A 29 16.38 3.58 -0.46
C ALA A 29 16.79 2.25 -1.09
N PHE A 30 15.87 1.64 -1.83
CA PHE A 30 16.04 0.34 -2.45
C PHE A 30 15.84 0.49 -3.96
N THR A 31 16.73 -0.11 -4.75
CA THR A 31 16.59 -0.11 -6.21
C THR A 31 15.40 -0.95 -6.64
N VAL A 32 15.19 -2.11 -6.01
CA VAL A 32 14.01 -2.96 -6.19
C VAL A 32 13.61 -3.54 -4.84
N ILE A 33 12.31 -3.47 -4.51
CA ILE A 33 11.70 -4.17 -3.37
C ILE A 33 10.43 -4.88 -3.84
N SER A 34 10.24 -6.10 -3.37
CA SER A 34 9.10 -6.93 -3.72
C SER A 34 8.76 -7.91 -2.62
N THR A 35 7.47 -8.13 -2.44
CA THR A 35 6.85 -9.18 -1.63
C THR A 35 6.36 -10.35 -2.50
N LYS A 36 6.17 -10.10 -3.81
CA LYS A 36 5.78 -11.11 -4.79
C LYS A 36 7.01 -11.75 -5.44
N ASN A 37 6.84 -12.98 -5.92
CA ASN A 37 7.90 -13.69 -6.63
C ASN A 37 8.09 -13.10 -8.04
N ILE A 38 9.34 -12.83 -8.41
CA ILE A 38 9.70 -12.21 -9.70
C ILE A 38 10.56 -13.20 -10.49
N ASP A 39 10.17 -13.46 -11.74
CA ASP A 39 10.98 -14.24 -12.67
C ASP A 39 11.95 -13.33 -13.43
N TRP A 40 13.18 -13.26 -12.93
CA TRP A 40 14.24 -12.47 -13.53
C TRP A 40 14.61 -12.91 -14.95
N SER A 41 14.28 -14.12 -15.35
CA SER A 41 14.51 -14.61 -16.73
C SER A 41 13.69 -13.81 -17.75
N ARG A 42 12.56 -13.25 -17.31
CA ARG A 42 11.64 -12.42 -18.11
C ARG A 42 11.77 -10.93 -17.82
N ALA A 43 12.86 -10.49 -17.19
CA ALA A 43 13.04 -9.10 -16.78
C ALA A 43 12.90 -8.09 -17.95
N ALA A 44 13.21 -8.50 -19.18
CA ALA A 44 13.07 -7.67 -20.38
C ALA A 44 11.61 -7.44 -20.82
N GLU A 45 10.68 -8.31 -20.43
CA GLU A 45 9.25 -8.17 -20.73
C GLU A 45 8.54 -7.22 -19.75
N TYR A 46 9.14 -6.98 -18.58
CA TYR A 46 8.53 -6.16 -17.55
C TYR A 46 8.50 -4.69 -17.93
N GLN A 47 7.33 -4.07 -17.71
CA GLN A 47 7.12 -2.67 -18.02
C GLN A 47 7.25 -1.85 -16.75
N ARG A 48 8.18 -0.89 -16.77
CA ARG A 48 8.30 0.10 -15.72
C ARG A 48 7.24 1.17 -15.93
N ASN A 49 6.30 1.27 -14.99
CA ASN A 49 5.35 2.37 -14.96
C ASN A 49 5.99 3.54 -14.20
N ASN A 50 5.99 4.72 -14.81
CA ASN A 50 6.53 5.94 -14.19
C ASN A 50 5.59 6.53 -13.12
N LYS A 51 4.42 5.92 -12.92
CA LYS A 51 3.51 6.24 -11.82
C LYS A 51 4.15 5.81 -10.50
N ARG A 52 4.45 6.79 -9.65
CA ARG A 52 4.91 6.56 -8.29
C ARG A 52 3.70 6.18 -7.43
N VAL A 53 3.79 5.04 -6.77
CA VAL A 53 2.78 4.56 -5.82
C VAL A 53 3.38 4.52 -4.43
N ASP A 54 2.52 4.77 -3.47
CA ASP A 54 2.79 4.71 -2.05
C ASP A 54 2.02 3.53 -1.44
N GLY A 55 2.49 3.00 -0.33
CA GLY A 55 1.74 2.08 0.52
C GLY A 55 2.14 2.30 1.96
N GLU A 56 1.17 2.21 2.86
CA GLU A 56 1.38 2.48 4.27
C GLU A 56 0.73 1.41 5.13
N ASP A 57 1.49 0.92 6.11
CA ASP A 57 0.95 0.09 7.16
C ASP A 57 0.98 0.88 8.47
N ILE A 58 -0.20 1.21 9.01
CA ILE A 58 -0.37 2.09 10.17
C ILE A 58 -1.03 1.33 11.33
N CYS A 59 -0.43 1.45 12.51
CA CYS A 59 -1.09 1.15 13.78
C CYS A 59 -1.47 2.43 14.49
N HIS A 60 -2.72 2.49 14.95
CA HIS A 60 -3.21 3.53 15.84
C HIS A 60 -3.13 3.04 17.28
N ILE A 61 -2.66 3.88 18.19
CA ILE A 61 -2.63 3.60 19.63
C ILE A 61 -3.59 4.58 20.28
N ILE A 62 -4.76 4.09 20.70
CA ILE A 62 -5.76 4.91 21.38
C ILE A 62 -5.56 4.74 22.88
N ILE A 63 -5.05 5.79 23.54
CA ILE A 63 -4.65 5.82 24.96
C ILE A 63 -3.53 4.80 25.28
N PHE A 64 -3.87 3.51 25.32
CA PHE A 64 -2.95 2.39 25.54
C PHE A 64 -3.28 1.15 24.71
N ILE A 65 -4.37 1.16 23.93
CA ILE A 65 -4.82 0.02 23.14
C ILE A 65 -4.34 0.19 21.70
N PRO A 66 -3.40 -0.63 21.22
CA PRO A 66 -3.03 -0.65 19.80
C PRO A 66 -4.16 -1.28 18.97
N THR A 67 -4.47 -0.70 17.81
CA THR A 67 -5.44 -1.26 16.86
C THR A 67 -4.85 -2.43 16.07
N LYS A 68 -3.52 -2.42 15.86
CA LYS A 68 -2.79 -3.47 15.14
C LYS A 68 -1.60 -3.92 15.99
N MET A 69 -1.46 -5.21 16.23
CA MET A 69 -0.38 -5.73 17.07
C MET A 69 0.97 -5.80 16.35
N ASN A 70 0.94 -6.00 15.03
CA ASN A 70 2.13 -6.13 14.19
C ASN A 70 2.02 -5.20 12.99
N ILE A 71 3.04 -4.38 12.78
CA ILE A 71 3.19 -3.55 11.58
C ILE A 71 4.39 -4.09 10.82
N THR A 72 4.24 -4.37 9.54
CA THR A 72 5.30 -4.95 8.72
C THR A 72 5.58 -4.06 7.53
N ILE A 73 6.81 -4.14 7.01
CA ILE A 73 7.16 -3.47 5.76
C ILE A 73 6.51 -4.21 4.58
N GLU A 74 6.34 -5.53 4.71
CA GLU A 74 5.69 -6.40 3.74
C GLU A 74 4.26 -5.91 3.43
N ASP A 75 3.42 -5.70 4.46
CA ASP A 75 2.06 -5.20 4.28
C ASP A 75 2.03 -3.81 3.60
N ALA A 76 3.01 -2.95 3.90
CA ALA A 76 3.13 -1.64 3.25
C ALA A 76 3.53 -1.75 1.77
N VAL A 77 4.38 -2.73 1.41
CA VAL A 77 4.74 -3.01 0.02
C VAL A 77 3.57 -3.67 -0.71
N ASP A 78 2.88 -4.63 -0.09
CA ASP A 78 1.71 -5.29 -0.67
C ASP A 78 0.61 -4.30 -1.00
N GLN A 79 0.25 -3.42 -0.05
CA GLN A 79 -0.71 -2.35 -0.31
C GLN A 79 -0.29 -1.42 -1.45
N ALA A 80 1.01 -1.15 -1.60
CA ALA A 80 1.51 -0.34 -2.71
C ALA A 80 1.38 -1.07 -4.06
N LEU A 81 1.63 -2.38 -4.10
CA LEU A 81 1.51 -3.21 -5.30
C LEU A 81 0.05 -3.43 -5.68
N GLU A 82 -0.85 -3.68 -4.72
CA GLU A 82 -2.29 -3.89 -4.96
C GLU A 82 -2.99 -2.68 -5.59
N LYS A 83 -2.43 -1.47 -5.46
CA LYS A 83 -2.94 -0.27 -6.15
C LYS A 83 -2.82 -0.34 -7.67
N VAL A 84 -2.03 -1.26 -8.22
CA VAL A 84 -1.80 -1.39 -9.66
C VAL A 84 -1.95 -2.86 -10.10
N PRO A 85 -2.87 -3.19 -11.01
CA PRO A 85 -3.04 -4.55 -11.50
C PRO A 85 -1.77 -5.04 -12.21
N GLY A 86 -1.41 -6.30 -11.98
CA GLY A 86 -0.17 -6.89 -12.50
C GLY A 86 1.14 -6.31 -11.94
N ALA A 87 1.10 -5.48 -10.88
CA ALA A 87 2.29 -5.02 -10.20
C ALA A 87 3.02 -6.15 -9.47
N VAL A 88 4.30 -6.31 -9.79
CA VAL A 88 5.16 -7.35 -9.20
C VAL A 88 6.25 -6.79 -8.30
N ALA A 89 6.68 -5.54 -8.50
CA ALA A 89 7.75 -4.94 -7.70
C ALA A 89 7.64 -3.42 -7.65
N LEU A 90 8.31 -2.81 -6.67
CA LEU A 90 8.58 -1.38 -6.64
C LEU A 90 10.05 -1.11 -6.97
N VAL A 91 10.29 -0.16 -7.86
CA VAL A 91 11.60 0.30 -8.34
C VAL A 91 11.87 1.70 -7.78
N ASP A 92 13.12 1.97 -7.40
CA ASP A 92 13.53 3.23 -6.75
C ASP A 92 12.67 3.58 -5.54
N ALA A 93 12.45 2.57 -4.70
CA ALA A 93 11.60 2.61 -3.53
C ALA A 93 12.30 3.30 -2.36
N VAL A 94 11.55 4.12 -1.63
CA VAL A 94 12.02 4.79 -0.41
C VAL A 94 11.17 4.32 0.76
N LEU A 95 11.84 3.77 1.78
CA LEU A 95 11.18 3.32 3.00
C LEU A 95 11.33 4.39 4.09
N ARG A 96 10.20 4.74 4.71
CA ARG A 96 10.11 5.65 5.83
C ARG A 96 9.41 4.98 7.00
N SER A 97 9.86 5.30 8.20
CA SER A 97 9.18 4.96 9.45
C SER A 97 8.68 6.23 10.09
N LYS A 98 7.41 6.25 10.46
CA LYS A 98 6.75 7.35 11.17
C LYS A 98 6.38 6.85 12.56
N PHE A 99 6.80 7.59 13.58
CA PHE A 99 6.40 7.34 14.95
C PHE A 99 5.93 8.64 15.59
N PHE A 100 4.77 8.56 16.22
CA PHE A 100 4.13 9.66 16.91
C PHE A 100 3.41 9.11 18.13
N TYR A 101 3.61 9.71 19.30
CA TYR A 101 2.91 9.29 20.51
C TYR A 101 2.67 10.48 21.41
N ILE A 102 1.40 10.83 21.61
CA ILE A 102 0.96 11.75 22.67
C ILE A 102 0.50 10.90 23.85
N PRO A 103 1.18 10.96 25.00
CA PRO A 103 0.80 10.22 26.19
C PRO A 103 -0.68 10.43 26.53
N TYR A 104 -1.39 9.32 26.81
CA TYR A 104 -2.78 9.28 27.26
C TYR A 104 -3.85 9.82 26.29
N ILE A 105 -3.47 10.24 25.08
CA ILE A 105 -4.41 10.72 24.06
C ILE A 105 -4.37 9.78 22.87
N TYR A 106 -3.25 9.77 22.15
CA TYR A 106 -3.19 9.11 20.85
C TYR A 106 -1.75 8.94 20.35
N GLY A 107 -1.48 7.79 19.75
CA GLY A 107 -0.26 7.49 19.03
C GLY A 107 -0.50 6.89 17.66
N GLN A 108 0.50 7.00 16.80
CA GLN A 108 0.58 6.35 15.51
C GLN A 108 1.99 5.80 15.31
N GLN A 109 2.07 4.58 14.80
CA GLN A 109 3.29 4.04 14.24
C GLN A 109 2.98 3.59 12.81
N ALA A 110 3.86 3.87 11.86
CA ALA A 110 3.65 3.49 10.48
C ALA A 110 4.95 3.18 9.74
N TYR A 111 4.87 2.25 8.79
CA TYR A 111 5.85 2.08 7.71
C TYR A 111 5.24 2.56 6.41
N ILE A 112 5.97 3.41 5.69
CA ILE A 112 5.54 4.02 4.44
C ILE A 112 6.57 3.69 3.37
N VAL A 113 6.12 3.09 2.28
CA VAL A 113 6.95 2.74 1.13
C VAL A 113 6.48 3.53 -0.08
N GLU A 114 7.40 4.13 -0.82
CA GLU A 114 7.09 4.89 -2.03
C GLU A 114 8.05 4.54 -3.17
N GLY A 115 7.55 4.07 -4.30
CA GLY A 115 8.36 3.66 -5.45
C GLY A 115 7.61 3.72 -6.78
N SER A 116 8.34 3.53 -7.88
CA SER A 116 7.75 3.32 -9.21
C SER A 116 7.34 1.86 -9.36
N VAL A 117 6.27 1.55 -10.09
CA VAL A 117 5.81 0.17 -10.21
C VAL A 117 6.49 -0.55 -11.38
N LEU A 118 6.87 -1.81 -11.16
CA LEU A 118 7.23 -2.76 -12.21
C LEU A 118 6.05 -3.70 -12.44
N ILE A 119 5.56 -3.77 -13.69
CA ILE A 119 4.36 -4.52 -14.07
C ILE A 119 4.77 -5.71 -14.93
N ASP A 120 4.22 -6.90 -14.64
CA ASP A 120 4.24 -8.05 -15.55
C ASP A 120 3.00 -7.99 -16.45
N PRO A 121 3.16 -7.76 -17.77
CA PRO A 121 2.03 -7.70 -18.70
C PRO A 121 1.16 -8.95 -18.68
N LYS A 122 1.72 -10.14 -18.36
CA LYS A 122 0.96 -11.39 -18.29
C LYS A 122 0.04 -11.44 -17.06
N LEU A 123 0.43 -10.82 -15.95
CA LEU A 123 -0.42 -10.71 -14.76
C LEU A 123 -1.44 -9.59 -14.91
N ALA A 124 -1.03 -8.45 -15.49
CA ALA A 124 -1.94 -7.34 -15.78
C ALA A 124 -3.08 -7.76 -16.72
N SER A 125 -2.78 -8.59 -17.73
CA SER A 125 -3.81 -9.11 -18.64
C SER A 125 -4.79 -10.09 -18.01
N ILE A 126 -4.47 -10.65 -16.84
CA ILE A 126 -5.38 -11.55 -16.11
C ILE A 126 -6.35 -10.73 -15.27
N ASP A 127 -5.89 -9.64 -14.64
CA ASP A 127 -6.76 -8.73 -13.89
C ASP A 127 -7.76 -8.00 -14.82
N ASP A 128 -7.35 -7.63 -16.03
CA ASP A 128 -8.26 -7.09 -17.06
C ASP A 128 -9.18 -8.17 -17.67
N ALA A 129 -8.86 -9.46 -17.47
CA ALA A 129 -9.62 -10.61 -17.96
C ALA A 129 -10.52 -11.25 -16.90
N GLU A 130 -10.81 -10.57 -15.77
CA GLU A 130 -11.98 -10.87 -14.93
C GLU A 130 -13.30 -10.39 -15.57
N GLU A 131 -13.36 -10.22 -16.90
CA GLU A 131 -14.62 -10.27 -17.61
C GLU A 131 -15.17 -11.70 -17.46
N THR A 132 -16.06 -11.92 -16.47
CA THR A 132 -16.69 -13.22 -16.22
C THR A 132 -17.51 -13.61 -17.46
N ILE A 133 -16.93 -14.42 -18.35
CA ILE A 133 -17.59 -14.81 -19.60
C ILE A 133 -18.68 -15.84 -19.28
N TYR A 134 -19.95 -15.48 -19.45
CA TYR A 134 -21.06 -16.40 -19.36
C TYR A 134 -21.23 -17.18 -20.66
N TYR A 135 -21.41 -18.49 -20.55
CA TYR A 135 -21.70 -19.38 -21.68
C TYR A 135 -23.08 -20.02 -21.50
N GLN A 136 -23.95 -19.92 -22.51
CA GLN A 136 -25.18 -20.73 -22.57
C GLN A 136 -24.91 -22.00 -23.33
N GLY A 137 -25.18 -23.15 -22.70
CA GLY A 137 -25.31 -24.41 -23.41
C GLY A 137 -26.76 -24.62 -23.85
N TYR A 138 -27.00 -24.85 -25.13
CA TYR A 138 -28.30 -25.28 -25.63
C TYR A 138 -28.15 -26.45 -26.62
N TYR A 139 -29.18 -27.29 -26.68
CA TYR A 139 -29.25 -28.39 -27.64
C TYR A 139 -29.96 -27.90 -28.90
N ASP A 140 -29.32 -28.07 -30.05
CA ASP A 140 -29.92 -27.80 -31.35
C ASP A 140 -30.99 -28.88 -31.67
N LYS A 141 -31.88 -28.62 -32.63
CA LYS A 141 -32.94 -29.55 -33.08
C LYS A 141 -32.39 -30.90 -33.55
N ASN A 142 -31.10 -30.95 -33.89
CA ASN A 142 -30.36 -32.15 -34.27
C ASN A 142 -29.72 -32.90 -33.07
N ARG A 143 -30.03 -32.51 -31.82
CA ARG A 143 -29.46 -33.03 -30.57
C ARG A 143 -27.95 -32.79 -30.40
N GLU A 144 -27.38 -31.86 -31.15
CA GLU A 144 -26.00 -31.43 -30.98
C GLU A 144 -25.92 -30.36 -29.89
N PHE A 145 -24.99 -30.54 -28.95
CA PHE A 145 -24.73 -29.57 -27.89
C PHE A 145 -23.91 -28.41 -28.44
N LYS A 146 -24.43 -27.18 -28.33
CA LYS A 146 -23.76 -25.97 -28.77
C LYS A 146 -23.64 -24.98 -27.61
N ILE A 147 -22.52 -24.25 -27.61
CA ILE A 147 -22.18 -23.28 -26.58
C ILE A 147 -22.13 -21.90 -27.23
N SER A 148 -22.82 -20.91 -26.66
CA SER A 148 -22.76 -19.51 -27.11
C SER A 148 -22.35 -18.58 -25.97
N LYS A 149 -21.44 -17.63 -26.26
CA LYS A 149 -21.06 -16.54 -25.33
C LYS A 149 -22.28 -15.62 -25.11
N ILE A 150 -22.59 -15.29 -23.86
CA ILE A 150 -23.65 -14.34 -23.48
C ILE A 150 -23.04 -13.21 -22.64
N ASP A 151 -23.51 -11.99 -22.86
CA ASP A 151 -23.21 -10.86 -21.98
C ASP A 151 -24.20 -10.81 -20.80
N GLN A 152 -23.73 -10.39 -19.61
CA GLN A 152 -24.44 -10.46 -18.32
C GLN A 152 -25.80 -9.73 -18.27
N ASN A 153 -26.13 -8.91 -19.27
CA ASN A 153 -27.36 -8.10 -19.34
C ASN A 153 -28.65 -8.90 -19.69
N VAL A 154 -28.58 -10.22 -19.86
CA VAL A 154 -29.74 -11.04 -20.26
C VAL A 154 -30.54 -11.58 -19.05
N TYR A 155 -30.05 -11.39 -17.82
CA TYR A 155 -30.71 -11.84 -16.58
C TYR A 155 -31.21 -10.71 -15.66
N ALA A 156 -31.25 -9.46 -16.14
CA ALA A 156 -31.83 -8.32 -15.42
C ALA A 156 -33.34 -8.19 -15.66
#